data_AF-A0A1S3ZBC0-F1
#
_entry.id   AF-A0A1S3ZBC0-F1
#
_cell.length_a   1.000
_cell.length_b   1.000
_cell.length_c   1.000
_cell.angle_alpha   90.00
_cell.angle_beta   90.00
_cell.angle_gamma   90.00
#
_symmetry.space_group_name_H-M   'P 1'
#
loop_
_entity.id
_entity.type
_entity.pdbx_description
1 polymer ?
#
loop_
_entity_poly.entity_id
_entity_poly.type
_entity_poly.pdbx_seq_one_letter_code
_entity_poly.pdbx_strand_id
1 'polypeptide(L)'
;MDSSYFSNFNQLIFAMDYFRLLPEGCISEILSFTSPKDAVSSSAISRGFKSAAESDVVWEKFLPSDYQHIISKSDSLLVSSSKKELYFSLCDSPILTDGGKLSFSLDKKTGKKCFMVAARELGITWGDTPQYWEWLPHPDSRFYIFFD
;
A
#
# COMPACT_ATOMS: atom_id res chain seq x y z
N MET A 1 42.38 -17.97 -3.63
CA MET A 1 41.01 -17.60 -4.00
C MET A 1 40.25 -18.88 -4.23
N ASP A 2 39.18 -19.10 -3.47
CA ASP A 2 38.52 -20.40 -3.35
C ASP A 2 37.57 -20.68 -4.54
N SER A 3 37.60 -21.90 -5.07
CA SER A 3 36.81 -22.37 -6.23
C SER A 3 35.30 -22.32 -5.95
N SER A 4 34.91 -22.38 -4.67
CA SER A 4 33.54 -22.27 -4.18
C SER A 4 32.89 -20.90 -4.49
N TYR A 5 33.66 -19.81 -4.48
CA TYR A 5 33.17 -18.46 -4.82
C TYR A 5 32.94 -18.30 -6.32
N PHE A 6 33.83 -18.87 -7.15
CA PHE A 6 33.70 -18.82 -8.61
C PHE A 6 32.50 -19.65 -9.08
N SER A 7 32.24 -20.80 -8.43
CA SER A 7 31.05 -21.61 -8.70
C SER A 7 29.76 -20.87 -8.35
N ASN A 8 29.66 -20.27 -7.15
CA ASN A 8 28.50 -19.47 -6.74
C ASN A 8 28.26 -18.24 -7.64
N PHE A 9 29.32 -17.58 -8.08
CA PHE A 9 29.22 -16.41 -8.97
C PHE A 9 28.70 -16.80 -10.36
N ASN A 10 29.19 -17.91 -10.92
CA ASN A 10 28.68 -18.45 -12.17
C ASN A 10 27.23 -18.94 -12.03
N GLN A 11 26.86 -19.56 -10.90
CA GLN A 11 25.49 -19.99 -10.65
C GLN A 11 24.52 -18.81 -10.54
N LEU A 12 24.97 -17.68 -9.96
CA LEU A 12 24.23 -16.41 -9.95
C LEU A 12 24.11 -15.81 -11.36
N ILE A 13 25.18 -15.85 -12.16
CA ILE A 13 25.15 -15.39 -13.57
C ILE A 13 24.18 -16.25 -14.41
N PHE A 14 24.22 -17.57 -14.27
CA PHE A 14 23.32 -18.49 -14.97
C PHE A 14 21.86 -18.37 -14.50
N ALA A 15 21.63 -18.15 -13.20
CA ALA A 15 20.30 -17.85 -12.67
C ALA A 15 19.77 -16.49 -13.15
N MET A 16 20.65 -15.48 -13.28
CA MET A 16 20.31 -14.18 -13.85
C MET A 16 19.98 -14.24 -15.35
N ASP A 17 20.46 -15.26 -16.08
CA ASP A 17 20.15 -15.43 -17.51
C ASP A 17 18.76 -16.04 -17.74
N TYR A 18 18.31 -16.94 -16.85
CA TYR A 18 16.97 -17.53 -16.93
C TYR A 18 15.85 -16.49 -16.89
N PHE A 19 15.94 -15.50 -16.00
CA PHE A 19 14.93 -14.45 -15.91
C PHE A 19 14.95 -13.48 -17.10
N ARG A 20 16.05 -13.38 -17.85
CA ARG A 20 16.11 -12.58 -19.09
C ARG A 20 15.35 -13.23 -20.24
N LEU A 21 15.17 -14.55 -20.19
CA LEU A 21 14.44 -15.32 -21.19
C LEU A 21 12.94 -15.42 -20.89
N LEU A 22 12.51 -15.09 -19.67
CA LEU A 22 11.10 -15.12 -19.29
C LEU A 22 10.33 -13.95 -19.93
N PRO A 23 9.15 -14.20 -20.51
CA PRO A 23 8.24 -13.13 -20.92
C PRO A 23 7.89 -12.22 -19.74
N GLU A 24 7.69 -10.94 -20.02
CA GLU A 24 7.34 -9.93 -19.01
C GLU A 24 6.11 -10.30 -18.18
N GLY A 25 5.12 -10.94 -18.79
CA GLY A 25 3.91 -11.42 -18.09
C GLY A 25 4.22 -12.47 -17.02
N CYS A 26 5.17 -13.38 -17.27
CA CYS A 26 5.59 -14.37 -16.28
C CYS A 26 6.31 -13.70 -15.11
N ILE A 27 7.17 -12.71 -15.39
CA ILE A 27 7.85 -11.93 -14.35
C ILE A 27 6.82 -11.15 -13.52
N SER A 28 5.85 -10.51 -14.19
CA SER A 28 4.76 -9.78 -13.53
C SER A 28 3.95 -10.69 -12.61
N GLU A 29 3.57 -11.87 -13.10
CA GLU A 29 2.81 -12.84 -12.31
C GLU A 29 3.61 -13.30 -11.08
N ILE A 30 4.91 -13.59 -11.22
CA ILE A 30 5.77 -13.93 -10.07
C ILE A 30 5.84 -12.76 -9.08
N LEU A 31 6.08 -11.53 -9.56
CA LEU A 31 6.19 -10.35 -8.71
C LEU A 31 4.87 -10.05 -7.97
N SER A 32 3.73 -10.35 -8.58
CA SER A 32 2.41 -10.16 -7.96
C SER A 32 2.17 -11.02 -6.71
N PHE A 33 2.96 -12.08 -6.51
CA PHE A 33 2.95 -12.91 -5.30
C PHE A 33 4.02 -12.52 -4.27
N THR A 34 4.79 -11.46 -4.52
CA THR A 34 5.80 -10.93 -3.59
C THR A 34 5.23 -9.80 -2.74
N SER A 35 6.06 -9.12 -1.93
CA SER A 35 5.61 -7.89 -1.27
C SER A 35 5.73 -6.67 -2.19
N PRO A 36 4.94 -5.60 -1.98
CA PRO A 36 5.10 -4.33 -2.70
C PRO A 36 6.53 -3.78 -2.68
N LYS A 37 7.23 -3.98 -1.55
CA LYS A 37 8.63 -3.58 -1.40
C LYS A 37 9.56 -4.40 -2.30
N ASP A 38 9.33 -5.70 -2.42
CA ASP A 38 10.15 -6.58 -3.26
C ASP A 38 9.93 -6.30 -4.75
N ALA A 39 8.69 -6.03 -5.15
CA ALA A 39 8.36 -5.61 -6.51
C ALA A 39 9.09 -4.31 -6.89
N VAL A 40 9.03 -3.27 -6.05
CA VAL A 40 9.77 -2.02 -6.29
C VAL A 40 11.28 -2.25 -6.32
N SER A 41 11.82 -3.09 -5.44
CA SER A 41 13.25 -3.40 -5.44
C SER A 41 13.68 -4.13 -6.72
N SER A 42 12.81 -4.99 -7.25
CA SER A 42 13.05 -5.75 -8.48
C SER A 42 13.22 -4.87 -9.71
N SER A 43 12.61 -3.67 -9.73
CA SER A 43 12.73 -2.76 -10.88
C SER A 43 14.16 -2.29 -11.15
N ALA A 44 15.07 -2.39 -10.16
CA ALA A 44 16.47 -2.02 -10.31
C ALA A 44 17.34 -3.10 -10.99
N ILE A 45 16.81 -4.33 -11.17
CA ILE A 45 17.58 -5.48 -11.68
C ILE A 45 17.81 -5.38 -13.19
N SER A 46 16.76 -5.09 -13.96
CA SER A 46 16.82 -4.99 -15.43
C SER A 46 15.63 -4.20 -16.00
N ARG A 47 15.68 -3.85 -17.29
CA ARG A 47 14.55 -3.19 -17.97
C ARG A 47 13.29 -4.08 -18.00
N GLY A 48 13.44 -5.39 -18.19
CA GLY A 48 12.33 -6.33 -18.19
C GLY A 48 11.67 -6.43 -16.82
N PHE A 49 12.47 -6.50 -15.75
CA PHE A 49 11.95 -6.45 -14.38
C PHE A 49 11.32 -5.10 -14.04
N LYS A 50 11.88 -3.98 -14.53
CA LYS A 50 11.28 -2.67 -14.35
C LYS A 50 9.88 -2.61 -14.97
N SER A 51 9.75 -3.01 -16.23
CA SER A 51 8.46 -3.02 -16.93
C SER A 51 7.44 -3.91 -16.20
N ALA A 52 7.83 -5.14 -15.87
CA ALA A 52 6.99 -6.07 -15.12
C ALA A 52 6.58 -5.54 -13.74
N ALA A 53 7.52 -4.97 -12.97
CA ALA A 53 7.28 -4.44 -11.64
C ALA A 53 6.39 -3.18 -11.62
N GLU A 54 6.30 -2.46 -12.74
CA GLU A 54 5.45 -1.28 -12.91
C GLU A 54 4.07 -1.63 -13.46
N SER A 55 3.84 -2.89 -13.85
CA SER A 55 2.59 -3.36 -14.44
C SER A 55 1.42 -3.35 -13.45
N ASP A 56 0.27 -2.88 -13.92
CA ASP A 56 -0.99 -2.89 -13.18
C ASP A 56 -1.44 -4.30 -12.77
N VAL A 57 -0.99 -5.36 -13.44
CA VAL A 57 -1.26 -6.75 -13.03
C VAL A 57 -0.67 -7.05 -11.65
N VAL A 58 0.54 -6.54 -11.38
CA VAL A 58 1.21 -6.68 -10.08
C VAL A 58 0.48 -5.90 -9.02
N TRP A 59 0.24 -4.61 -9.28
CA TRP A 59 -0.31 -3.69 -8.29
C TRP A 59 -1.79 -3.95 -8.00
N GLU A 60 -2.55 -4.55 -8.91
CA GLU A 60 -3.91 -5.03 -8.63
C GLU A 60 -3.93 -6.09 -7.52
N LYS A 61 -2.96 -7.00 -7.48
CA LYS A 61 -2.90 -8.03 -6.41
C LYS A 61 -2.47 -7.46 -5.06
N PHE A 62 -1.76 -6.33 -5.06
CA PHE A 62 -1.36 -5.65 -3.82
C PHE A 62 -2.46 -4.76 -3.25
N LEU A 63 -3.41 -4.33 -4.08
CA LEU A 63 -4.60 -3.62 -3.64
C LEU A 63 -5.58 -4.60 -2.98
N PRO A 64 -6.28 -4.19 -1.91
CA PRO A 64 -7.35 -5.01 -1.35
C PRO A 64 -8.48 -5.21 -2.35
N SER A 65 -9.07 -6.41 -2.47
CA SER A 65 -10.07 -6.73 -3.50
C SER A 65 -11.31 -5.82 -3.56
N ASP A 66 -11.63 -5.15 -2.45
CA ASP A 66 -12.75 -4.22 -2.30
C ASP A 66 -12.34 -2.74 -2.35
N TYR A 67 -11.11 -2.42 -2.78
CA TYR A 67 -10.61 -1.04 -2.81
C TYR A 67 -11.52 -0.09 -3.60
N GLN A 68 -12.09 -0.54 -4.72
CA GLN A 68 -13.00 0.26 -5.54
C GLN A 68 -14.25 0.69 -4.77
N HIS A 69 -14.80 -0.22 -3.97
CA HIS A 69 -15.97 0.06 -3.14
C HIS A 69 -15.63 0.95 -1.94
N ILE A 70 -14.41 0.87 -1.41
CA ILE A 70 -13.92 1.78 -0.36
C ILE A 70 -13.77 3.20 -0.94
N ILE A 71 -13.15 3.33 -2.11
CA ILE A 71 -12.95 4.62 -2.77
C ILE A 71 -14.29 5.25 -3.16
N SER A 72 -15.26 4.47 -3.65
CA SER A 72 -16.58 4.99 -4.02
C SER A 72 -17.39 5.53 -2.84
N LYS A 73 -17.03 5.15 -1.61
CA LYS A 73 -17.63 5.67 -0.37
C LYS A 73 -16.91 6.91 0.18
N SER A 74 -15.78 7.27 -0.39
CA SER A 74 -15.04 8.47 0.00
C SER A 74 -15.54 9.67 -0.79
N ASP A 75 -15.57 10.84 -0.15
CA ASP A 75 -15.92 12.10 -0.81
C ASP A 75 -14.77 12.63 -1.69
N SER A 76 -13.58 12.01 -1.59
CA SER A 76 -12.38 12.38 -2.34
C SER A 76 -12.28 11.66 -3.69
N LEU A 77 -12.16 12.42 -4.78
CA LEU A 77 -11.82 11.87 -6.09
C LEU A 77 -10.33 11.52 -6.13
N LEU A 78 -10.01 10.23 -5.98
CA LEU A 78 -8.67 9.72 -6.27
C LEU A 78 -8.54 9.48 -7.77
N VAL A 79 -7.88 10.40 -8.47
CA VAL A 79 -7.52 10.22 -9.88
C VAL A 79 -6.07 9.74 -9.94
N SER A 80 -5.87 8.48 -10.26
CA SER A 80 -4.56 7.85 -10.43
C SER A 80 -4.39 7.35 -11.87
N SER A 81 -3.22 7.56 -12.46
CA SER A 81 -2.95 7.12 -13.83
C SER A 81 -2.57 5.63 -13.93
N SER A 82 -2.12 5.04 -12.81
CA SER A 82 -1.79 3.62 -12.67
C SER A 82 -2.20 3.08 -11.30
N LYS A 83 -2.29 1.76 -11.16
CA LYS A 83 -2.59 1.10 -9.88
C LYS A 83 -1.46 1.22 -8.87
N LYS A 84 -0.22 1.34 -9.35
CA LYS A 84 0.95 1.67 -8.53
C LYS A 84 0.79 3.02 -7.86
N GLU A 85 0.43 4.05 -8.63
CA GLU A 85 0.16 5.39 -8.09
C GLU A 85 -1.01 5.36 -7.11
N LEU A 86 -2.08 4.63 -7.43
CA LEU A 86 -3.21 4.46 -6.52
C LEU A 86 -2.78 3.85 -5.18
N TYR A 87 -1.98 2.77 -5.23
CA TYR A 87 -1.47 2.11 -4.03
C TYR A 87 -0.69 3.10 -3.14
N PHE A 88 0.25 3.85 -3.71
CA PHE A 88 1.04 4.82 -2.93
C PHE A 88 0.20 6.00 -2.45
N SER A 89 -0.76 6.47 -3.25
CA SER A 89 -1.71 7.50 -2.82
C SER A 89 -2.50 7.04 -1.60
N LEU A 90 -3.01 5.81 -1.58
CA LEU A 90 -3.70 5.25 -0.42
C LEU A 90 -2.79 5.00 0.80
N CYS A 91 -1.48 4.86 0.60
CA CYS A 91 -0.51 4.78 1.70
C CYS A 91 -0.23 6.15 2.32
N ASP A 92 0.03 7.14 1.47
CA ASP A 92 0.55 8.44 1.88
C ASP A 92 -0.58 9.45 2.17
N SER A 93 -1.77 9.27 1.59
CA SER A 93 -2.95 10.12 1.75
C SER A 93 -4.16 9.29 2.20
N PRO A 94 -4.38 9.17 3.52
CA PRO A 94 -5.55 8.50 4.09
C PRO A 94 -6.84 9.17 3.63
N ILE A 95 -7.82 8.38 3.19
CA ILE A 95 -9.13 8.88 2.78
C ILE A 95 -10.15 8.75 3.90
N LEU A 96 -11.04 9.72 4.00
CA LEU A 96 -12.16 9.66 4.92
C LEU A 96 -13.33 8.93 4.26
N THR A 97 -13.95 8.06 5.04
CA THR A 97 -15.09 7.22 4.67
C THR A 97 -16.14 7.30 5.77
N ASP A 98 -17.35 6.81 5.48
CA ASP A 98 -18.46 6.78 6.45
C ASP A 98 -18.79 8.20 6.98
N GLY A 99 -18.93 9.18 6.09
CA GLY A 99 -19.25 10.56 6.46
C GLY A 99 -18.20 11.24 7.33
N GLY A 100 -16.93 10.84 7.21
CA GLY A 100 -15.82 11.43 7.96
C GLY A 100 -15.52 10.76 9.30
N LYS A 101 -16.13 9.60 9.58
CA LYS A 101 -16.00 8.88 10.85
C LYS A 101 -14.88 7.84 10.86
N LEU A 102 -14.51 7.35 9.68
CA LEU A 102 -13.48 6.35 9.49
C LEU A 102 -12.43 6.86 8.51
N SER A 103 -11.15 6.72 8.85
CA SER A 103 -10.05 6.99 7.93
C SER A 103 -9.46 5.68 7.46
N PHE A 104 -9.32 5.53 6.15
CA PHE A 104 -8.75 4.37 5.49
C PHE A 104 -7.40 4.73 4.85
N SER A 105 -6.41 3.86 5.03
CA SER A 105 -5.14 3.90 4.32
C SER A 105 -4.60 2.47 4.13
N LEU A 106 -3.50 2.33 3.38
CA LEU A 106 -2.77 1.08 3.27
C LEU A 106 -1.46 1.13 4.06
N ASP A 107 -1.08 0.03 4.69
CA ASP A 107 0.28 -0.15 5.18
C ASP A 107 1.23 -0.29 3.99
N LYS A 108 2.14 0.67 3.85
CA LYS A 108 3.03 0.79 2.69
C LYS A 108 3.85 -0.47 2.39
N LYS A 109 4.23 -1.23 3.43
CA LYS A 109 5.10 -2.41 3.29
C LYS A 109 4.31 -3.67 2.94
N THR A 110 3.12 -3.83 3.50
CA THR A 110 2.36 -5.08 3.44
C THR A 110 1.10 -5.00 2.57
N GLY A 111 0.66 -3.81 2.18
CA GLY A 111 -0.60 -3.59 1.46
C GLY A 111 -1.85 -3.86 2.28
N LYS A 112 -1.71 -4.10 3.59
CA LYS A 112 -2.83 -4.36 4.48
C LYS A 112 -3.64 -3.10 4.72
N LYS A 113 -4.95 -3.26 4.89
CA LYS A 113 -5.86 -2.17 5.25
C LYS A 113 -5.51 -1.65 6.64
N CYS A 114 -5.43 -0.33 6.77
CA CYS A 114 -5.33 0.38 8.03
C CYS A 114 -6.57 1.25 8.18
N PHE A 115 -7.33 1.01 9.25
CA PHE A 115 -8.46 1.85 9.62
C PHE A 115 -8.13 2.61 10.90
N MET A 116 -8.51 3.88 10.92
CA MET A 116 -8.56 4.68 12.12
C MET A 116 -10.01 5.12 12.33
N VAL A 117 -10.48 5.00 13.57
CA VAL A 117 -11.85 5.34 13.96
C VAL A 117 -11.82 6.69 14.67
N ALA A 118 -12.74 7.59 14.33
CA ALA A 118 -12.90 8.84 15.05
C ALA A 118 -13.24 8.57 16.51
N ALA A 119 -12.64 9.33 17.43
CA ALA A 119 -12.88 9.15 18.87
C ALA A 119 -14.37 9.28 19.25
N ARG A 120 -15.14 10.08 18.50
CA ARG A 120 -16.59 10.23 18.67
C ARG A 120 -17.42 8.98 18.37
N GLU A 121 -16.88 8.04 17.59
CA GLU A 121 -17.56 6.78 17.32
C GLU A 121 -17.23 5.71 18.37
N LEU A 122 -16.34 6.02 19.32
CA LEU A 122 -16.04 5.14 20.44
C LEU A 122 -17.05 5.40 21.58
N GLY A 123 -17.51 4.33 22.23
CA GLY A 123 -18.36 4.43 23.42
C GLY A 123 -17.56 4.89 24.63
N ILE A 124 -17.39 6.19 24.80
CA ILE A 124 -16.69 6.78 25.95
C ILE A 124 -17.69 7.05 27.07
N THR A 125 -17.44 6.52 28.27
CA THR A 125 -18.26 6.80 29.45
C THR A 125 -18.27 8.29 29.73
N TRP A 126 -19.47 8.87 29.83
CA TRP A 126 -19.70 10.31 29.99
C TRP A 126 -19.22 11.17 28.80
N GLY A 127 -18.86 10.59 27.65
CA GLY A 127 -18.32 11.33 26.50
C GLY A 127 -19.20 12.50 26.03
N ASP A 128 -20.51 12.41 26.20
CA ASP A 128 -21.46 13.48 25.87
C ASP A 128 -21.76 14.44 27.03
N THR A 129 -21.01 14.35 28.12
CA THR A 129 -21.20 15.11 29.36
C THR A 129 -20.07 16.16 29.47
N PRO A 130 -20.33 17.43 29.08
CA PRO A 130 -19.30 18.46 29.00
C PRO A 130 -18.61 18.78 30.33
N GLN A 131 -19.19 18.36 31.47
CA GLN A 131 -18.56 18.49 32.77
C GLN A 131 -17.33 17.59 32.96
N TYR A 132 -17.23 16.51 32.18
CA TYR A 132 -16.15 15.53 32.29
C TYR A 132 -15.22 15.52 31.07
N TRP A 133 -15.74 15.81 29.88
CA TRP A 133 -14.97 15.79 28.64
C TRP A 133 -15.31 16.98 27.76
N GLU A 134 -14.29 17.57 27.14
CA GLU A 134 -14.47 18.54 26.08
C GLU A 134 -13.99 17.96 24.75
N TRP A 135 -14.71 18.27 23.68
CA TRP A 135 -14.38 17.80 22.34
C TRP A 135 -13.87 18.97 21.52
N LEU A 136 -12.55 19.02 21.31
CA LEU A 136 -11.87 20.15 20.69
C LEU A 136 -11.30 19.78 19.30
N PRO A 137 -11.35 20.67 18.30
CA PRO A 137 -10.66 20.45 17.04
C PRO A 137 -9.14 20.43 17.29
N HIS A 138 -8.45 19.42 16.76
CA HIS A 138 -7.00 19.33 16.83
C HIS A 138 -6.40 19.48 15.42
N PRO A 139 -5.42 20.39 15.20
CA PRO A 139 -4.89 20.68 13.86
C PRO A 139 -4.26 19.46 13.17
N ASP A 140 -3.65 18.56 13.95
CA ASP A 140 -3.07 17.32 13.43
C ASP A 140 -4.06 16.15 13.32
N SER A 141 -5.31 16.34 13.77
CA SER A 141 -6.34 15.30 13.68
C SER A 141 -6.93 15.27 12.28
N ARG A 142 -7.03 14.06 11.72
CA ARG A 142 -7.76 13.82 10.46
C ARG A 142 -9.28 13.90 10.64
N PHE A 143 -9.74 13.93 11.89
CA PHE A 143 -11.15 14.08 12.26
C PHE A 143 -11.39 15.46 12.86
N TYR A 144 -12.58 16.02 12.62
CA TYR A 144 -12.95 17.37 13.03
C TYR A 144 -12.81 17.64 14.54
N ILE A 145 -12.82 16.61 15.39
CA ILE A 145 -12.90 16.78 16.85
C ILE A 145 -12.13 15.66 17.57
N PHE A 146 -11.32 16.03 18.56
CA PHE A 146 -10.38 15.22 19.33
C PHE A 146 -10.60 15.39 20.84
N PHE A 147 -9.95 14.55 21.64
CA PHE A 147 -10.10 14.44 23.09
C PHE A 147 -9.00 15.22 23.81
N ASP A 148 -9.37 16.07 24.78
CA ASP A 148 -8.46 16.67 25.77
C ASP A 148 -9.10 16.58 27.16
#